data_AF-A0A968KVJ0-F1
#
_entry.id   AF-A0A968KVJ0-F1
#
_cell.length_a   1.000
_cell.length_b   1.000
_cell.length_c   1.000
_cell.angle_alpha   90.00
_cell.angle_beta   90.00
_cell.angle_gamma   90.00
#
_symmetry.space_group_name_H-M   'P 1'
#
loop_
_entity.id
_entity.type
_entity.pdbx_description
1 polymer ?
#
loop_
_entity_poly.entity_id
_entity_poly.type
_entity_poly.pdbx_seq_one_letter_code
_entity_poly.pdbx_strand_id
1 'polypeptide(L)'
;MSDVLYKHLKHYLLTAQREQHILAKLDLLPHFNEASLNTFTHQAASLNQLITQYQGWIALLIDKYGLTEESNQLIHQIETTFQQNLRLLQSLQTKITLYKAELESLIASAKPTTRTQPTYRFNTPNHYLDLHL
;
A
#
# COMPACT_ATOMS: atom_id res chain seq x y z
N MET A 1 34.75 -20.29 6.00
CA MET A 1 33.62 -19.48 5.49
C MET A 1 33.88 -18.03 5.83
N SER A 2 33.58 -17.09 4.93
CA SER A 2 33.56 -15.69 5.33
C SER A 2 32.33 -15.47 6.21
N ASP A 3 32.52 -15.42 7.53
CA ASP A 3 31.49 -15.05 8.53
C ASP A 3 30.69 -13.81 8.11
N VAL A 4 31.30 -12.95 7.30
CA VAL A 4 30.74 -11.73 6.75
C VAL A 4 29.61 -12.02 5.75
N LEU A 5 29.78 -12.98 4.82
CA LEU A 5 28.73 -13.37 3.85
C LEU A 5 27.46 -13.84 4.58
N TYR A 6 27.64 -14.75 5.53
CA TYR A 6 26.54 -15.33 6.28
C TYR A 6 25.79 -14.28 7.11
N LYS A 7 26.52 -13.38 7.79
CA LYS A 7 25.93 -12.26 8.54
C LYS A 7 25.12 -11.33 7.64
N HIS A 8 25.62 -11.01 6.44
CA HIS A 8 24.88 -10.17 5.50
C HIS A 8 23.62 -10.86 4.98
N LEU A 9 23.69 -12.12 4.52
CA LEU A 9 22.52 -12.87 4.07
C LEU A 9 21.45 -12.95 5.16
N LYS A 10 21.86 -13.26 6.39
CA LYS A 10 20.96 -13.31 7.55
C LYS A 10 20.30 -11.95 7.84
N HIS A 11 21.05 -10.85 7.74
CA HIS A 11 20.50 -9.51 7.92
C HIS A 11 19.47 -9.18 6.82
N TYR A 12 19.77 -9.49 5.55
CA TYR A 12 18.83 -9.28 4.45
C TYR A 12 17.54 -10.08 4.64
N LEU A 13 17.65 -11.35 5.06
CA LEU A 13 16.49 -12.18 5.35
C LEU A 13 15.60 -11.55 6.44
N LEU A 14 16.19 -11.08 7.54
CA LEU A 14 15.45 -10.43 8.62
C LEU A 14 14.73 -9.15 8.15
N THR A 15 15.40 -8.35 7.32
CA THR A 15 14.79 -7.14 6.76
C THR A 15 13.63 -7.49 5.81
N ALA A 16 13.79 -8.48 4.94
CA ALA A 16 12.74 -8.94 4.03
C ALA A 16 11.51 -9.49 4.79
N GLN A 17 11.74 -10.23 5.89
CA GLN A 17 10.67 -10.74 6.77
C GLN A 17 9.96 -9.60 7.51
N ARG A 18 10.69 -8.55 7.91
CA ARG A 18 10.08 -7.37 8.54
C ARG A 18 9.16 -6.64 7.56
N GLU A 19 9.60 -6.44 6.32
CA GLU A 19 8.78 -5.87 5.25
C GLU A 19 7.53 -6.71 4.98
N GLN A 20 7.69 -8.05 4.92
CA GLN A 20 6.58 -8.99 4.78
C GLN A 20 5.50 -8.79 5.84
N HIS A 21 5.92 -8.68 7.10
CA HIS A 21 5.00 -8.51 8.21
C HIS A 21 4.24 -7.17 8.16
N ILE A 22 4.87 -6.10 7.67
CA ILE A 22 4.19 -4.80 7.49
C ILE A 22 3.16 -4.91 6.35
N LEU A 23 3.53 -5.49 5.21
CA LEU A 23 2.63 -5.70 4.08
C LEU A 23 1.44 -6.60 4.46
N ALA A 24 1.68 -7.68 5.20
CA ALA A 24 0.61 -8.55 5.69
C ALA A 24 -0.38 -7.79 6.60
N LYS A 25 0.10 -6.89 7.45
CA LYS A 25 -0.77 -6.03 8.27
C LYS A 25 -1.62 -5.08 7.44
N LEU A 26 -1.05 -4.49 6.38
CA LEU A 26 -1.79 -3.63 5.46
C LEU A 26 -2.87 -4.43 4.71
N ASP A 27 -2.59 -5.68 4.33
CA ASP A 27 -3.53 -6.51 3.55
C ASP A 27 -4.79 -6.88 4.34
N LEU A 28 -4.70 -6.91 5.68
CA LEU A 28 -5.81 -7.16 6.59
C LEU A 28 -6.70 -5.93 6.84
N LEU A 29 -6.31 -4.74 6.38
CA LEU A 29 -7.11 -3.54 6.60
C LEU A 29 -8.38 -3.56 5.73
N PRO A 30 -9.56 -3.27 6.31
CA PRO A 30 -10.82 -3.27 5.57
C PRO A 30 -10.95 -2.06 4.61
N HIS A 31 -10.32 -0.94 4.95
CA HIS A 31 -10.32 0.30 4.18
C HIS A 31 -8.95 0.97 4.22
N PHE A 32 -8.64 1.76 3.19
CA PHE A 32 -7.39 2.49 3.08
C PHE A 32 -7.58 3.98 3.40
N ASN A 33 -6.75 4.51 4.30
CA ASN A 33 -6.59 5.95 4.54
C ASN A 33 -5.24 6.44 3.98
N GLU A 34 -5.01 7.76 4.02
CA GLU A 34 -3.77 8.37 3.54
C GLU A 34 -2.52 7.73 4.17
N ALA A 35 -2.53 7.47 5.47
CA ALA A 35 -1.39 6.84 6.17
C ALA A 35 -1.11 5.42 5.65
N SER A 36 -2.14 4.61 5.40
CA SER A 36 -1.99 3.25 4.87
C SER A 36 -1.49 3.24 3.44
N LEU A 37 -1.93 4.20 2.61
CA LEU A 37 -1.45 4.37 1.24
C LEU A 37 0.01 4.82 1.21
N ASN A 38 0.37 5.81 2.04
CA ASN A 38 1.76 6.25 2.19
C ASN A 38 2.67 5.11 2.66
N THR A 39 2.19 4.29 3.60
CA THR A 39 2.92 3.10 4.07
C THR A 39 3.10 2.08 2.93
N PHE A 40 2.05 1.79 2.16
CA PHE A 40 2.14 0.92 1.00
C PHE A 40 3.17 1.42 -0.02
N THR A 41 3.10 2.71 -0.39
CA THR A 41 4.05 3.31 -1.35
C THR A 41 5.48 3.25 -0.85
N HIS A 42 5.70 3.54 0.44
CA HIS A 42 7.03 3.41 1.05
C HIS A 42 7.55 1.97 1.00
N GLN A 43 6.73 0.98 1.36
CA GLN A 43 7.18 -0.42 1.33
C GLN A 43 7.38 -0.96 -0.07
N ALA A 44 6.59 -0.53 -1.05
CA ALA A 44 6.85 -0.86 -2.45
C ALA A 44 8.21 -0.32 -2.93
N ALA A 45 8.56 0.92 -2.56
CA ALA A 45 9.86 1.50 -2.88
C ALA A 45 11.01 0.81 -2.14
N SER A 46 10.85 0.57 -0.83
CA SER A 46 11.82 -0.15 0.02
C SER A 46 12.11 -1.55 -0.52
N LEU A 47 11.07 -2.32 -0.85
CA LEU A 47 11.22 -3.68 -1.38
C LEU A 47 11.98 -3.68 -2.72
N ASN A 48 11.66 -2.76 -3.62
CA ASN A 48 12.40 -2.63 -4.89
C ASN A 48 13.88 -2.34 -4.66
N GLN A 49 14.21 -1.42 -3.75
CA GLN A 49 15.60 -1.13 -3.39
C GLN A 49 16.30 -2.36 -2.80
N LEU A 50 15.64 -3.09 -1.90
CA LEU A 50 16.19 -4.31 -1.29
C LEU A 50 16.46 -5.41 -2.32
N ILE A 51 15.55 -5.60 -3.29
CA ILE A 51 15.73 -6.57 -4.38
C ILE A 51 16.95 -6.20 -5.24
N THR A 52 17.06 -4.92 -5.65
CA THR A 52 18.20 -4.45 -6.44
C THR A 52 19.52 -4.60 -5.69
N GLN A 53 19.55 -4.23 -4.40
CA GLN A 53 20.72 -4.41 -3.57
C GLN A 53 21.08 -5.89 -3.43
N TYR A 54 20.11 -6.75 -3.11
CA TYR A 54 20.32 -8.19 -2.96
C TYR A 54 20.91 -8.82 -4.23
N GLN A 55 20.37 -8.49 -5.41
CA GLN A 55 20.90 -8.98 -6.69
C GLN A 55 22.34 -8.53 -6.93
N GLY A 56 22.68 -7.28 -6.61
CA GLY A 56 24.06 -6.79 -6.73
C GLY A 56 25.03 -7.46 -5.76
N TRP A 57 24.62 -7.63 -4.50
CA TRP A 57 25.47 -8.25 -3.48
C TRP A 57 25.68 -9.74 -3.73
N ILE A 58 24.65 -10.49 -4.13
CA ILE A 58 24.77 -11.93 -4.34
C ILE A 58 25.75 -12.25 -5.46
N ALA A 59 25.72 -11.48 -6.55
CA ALA A 59 26.65 -11.63 -7.67
C ALA A 59 28.10 -11.42 -7.21
N LEU A 60 28.35 -10.35 -6.44
CA LEU A 60 29.68 -10.04 -5.89
C LEU A 60 30.18 -11.08 -4.88
N LEU A 61 29.27 -11.65 -4.10
CA LEU A 61 29.59 -12.58 -3.03
C LEU A 61 29.83 -14.00 -3.54
N ILE A 62 29.08 -14.44 -4.55
CA ILE A 62 29.30 -15.71 -5.27
C ILE A 62 30.70 -15.71 -5.90
N ASP A 63 31.06 -14.60 -6.58
CA ASP A 63 32.35 -14.45 -7.26
C ASP A 63 33.55 -14.50 -6.30
N LYS A 64 33.41 -13.91 -5.09
CA LYS A 64 34.53 -13.78 -4.15
C LYS A 64 34.71 -14.91 -3.14
N TYR A 65 33.63 -15.56 -2.71
CA TYR A 65 33.67 -16.44 -1.53
C TYR A 65 33.26 -17.89 -1.80
N GLY A 66 32.71 -18.18 -2.98
CA GLY A 66 32.11 -19.48 -3.29
C GLY A 66 30.83 -19.74 -2.48
N LEU A 67 29.96 -20.61 -2.99
CA LEU A 67 28.69 -20.95 -2.35
C LEU A 67 28.85 -22.18 -1.45
N THR A 68 28.56 -22.01 -0.16
CA THR A 68 28.34 -23.14 0.76
C THR A 68 26.88 -23.55 0.78
N GLU A 69 26.61 -24.79 1.19
CA GLU A 69 25.23 -25.31 1.28
C GLU A 69 24.34 -24.46 2.19
N GLU A 70 24.84 -24.02 3.35
CA GLU A 70 24.13 -23.11 4.25
C GLU A 70 23.84 -21.75 3.60
N SER A 71 24.78 -21.20 2.83
CA SER A 71 24.58 -19.93 2.13
C SER A 71 23.53 -20.09 1.02
N ASN A 72 23.55 -21.21 0.30
CA ASN A 72 22.51 -21.54 -0.69
C ASN A 72 21.12 -21.65 -0.06
N GLN A 73 21.02 -22.28 1.12
CA GLN A 73 19.75 -22.34 1.85
C GLN A 73 19.24 -20.95 2.24
N LEU A 74 20.10 -20.07 2.76
CA LEU A 74 19.73 -18.69 3.09
C LEU A 74 19.31 -17.90 1.85
N ILE A 75 20.04 -18.02 0.75
CA ILE A 75 19.71 -17.40 -0.53
C ILE A 75 18.31 -17.82 -0.98
N HIS A 76 18.03 -19.12 -0.92
CA HIS A 76 16.73 -19.64 -1.33
C HIS A 76 15.60 -19.19 -0.41
N GLN A 77 15.86 -19.07 0.90
CA GLN A 77 14.91 -18.48 1.85
C GLN A 77 14.62 -17.02 1.53
N ILE A 78 15.65 -16.22 1.25
CA ILE A 78 15.51 -14.81 0.88
C ILE A 78 14.69 -14.67 -0.40
N GLU A 79 14.99 -15.46 -1.43
CA GLU A 79 14.21 -15.49 -2.68
C GLU A 79 12.74 -15.82 -2.43
N THR A 80 12.48 -16.85 -1.62
CA THR A 80 11.12 -17.26 -1.26
C THR A 80 10.37 -16.14 -0.55
N THR A 81 11.01 -15.46 0.42
CA THR A 81 10.42 -14.32 1.12
C THR A 81 10.15 -13.15 0.18
N PHE A 82 11.06 -12.84 -0.75
CA PHE A 82 10.81 -11.79 -1.75
C PHE A 82 9.64 -12.13 -2.67
N GLN A 83 9.53 -13.38 -3.13
CA GLN A 83 8.38 -13.82 -3.93
C GLN A 83 7.06 -13.68 -3.18
N GLN A 84 7.03 -14.00 -1.88
CA GLN A 84 5.85 -13.79 -1.04
C GLN A 84 5.51 -12.30 -0.89
N ASN A 85 6.51 -11.44 -0.69
CA ASN A 85 6.31 -9.99 -0.60
C ASN A 85 5.76 -9.40 -1.91
N LEU A 86 6.27 -9.86 -3.06
CA LEU A 86 5.77 -9.42 -4.37
C LEU A 86 4.31 -9.82 -4.57
N ARG A 87 3.91 -11.04 -4.17
CA ARG A 87 2.50 -11.46 -4.21
C ARG A 87 1.61 -10.61 -3.31
N LEU A 88 2.06 -10.30 -2.09
CA LEU A 88 1.33 -9.41 -1.17
C LEU A 88 1.18 -8.00 -1.76
N LEU A 89 2.25 -7.44 -2.35
CA LEU A 89 2.18 -6.14 -3.02
C LEU A 89 1.17 -6.13 -4.17
N GLN A 90 1.14 -7.18 -5.00
CA GLN A 90 0.18 -7.29 -6.11
C GLN A 90 -1.27 -7.40 -5.59
N SER A 91 -1.50 -8.18 -4.54
CA SER A 91 -2.80 -8.26 -3.87
C SER A 91 -3.26 -6.90 -3.36
N LEU A 92 -2.39 -6.21 -2.61
CA LEU A 92 -2.65 -4.87 -2.07
C LEU A 92 -2.90 -3.84 -3.17
N GLN A 93 -2.11 -3.85 -4.24
CA GLN A 93 -2.30 -2.97 -5.39
C GLN A 93 -3.67 -3.17 -6.04
N THR A 94 -4.11 -4.42 -6.16
CA THR A 94 -5.44 -4.76 -6.68
C THR A 94 -6.53 -4.22 -5.76
N LYS A 95 -6.43 -4.47 -4.45
CA LYS A 95 -7.38 -3.95 -3.44
C LYS A 95 -7.47 -2.42 -3.46
N ILE A 96 -6.34 -1.72 -3.50
CA ILE A 96 -6.28 -0.25 -3.56
C ILE A 96 -6.95 0.26 -4.85
N THR A 97 -6.73 -0.42 -5.98
CA THR A 97 -7.34 -0.04 -7.26
C THR A 97 -8.86 -0.18 -7.24
N LEU A 98 -9.37 -1.29 -6.68
CA LEU A 98 -10.81 -1.51 -6.51
C LEU A 98 -11.42 -0.46 -5.58
N TYR A 99 -10.78 -0.20 -4.43
CA TYR A 99 -11.23 0.81 -3.48
C TYR A 99 -11.28 2.21 -4.10
N LYS A 100 -10.30 2.56 -4.94
CA LYS A 100 -10.30 3.82 -5.69
C LYS A 100 -11.48 3.91 -6.65
N ALA A 101 -11.77 2.84 -7.39
CA ALA A 101 -12.91 2.80 -8.31
C ALA A 101 -14.27 2.92 -7.58
N GLU A 102 -14.40 2.30 -6.40
CA GLU A 102 -15.57 2.47 -5.53
C GLU A 102 -15.75 3.91 -5.07
N LEU A 103 -14.66 4.58 -4.62
CA LEU A 103 -14.70 5.99 -4.24
C LEU A 103 -15.07 6.89 -5.41
N GLU A 104 -14.50 6.67 -6.60
CA GLU A 104 -14.83 7.42 -7.81
C GLU A 104 -16.30 7.26 -8.20
N SER A 105 -16.85 6.04 -8.08
CA SER A 105 -18.27 5.76 -8.28
C SER A 105 -19.17 6.47 -7.25
N LEU A 106 -18.79 6.44 -5.97
CA LEU A 106 -19.49 7.16 -4.90
C LEU A 106 -19.48 8.68 -5.12
N ILE A 107 -18.36 9.25 -5.57
CA ILE A 107 -18.27 10.67 -5.92
C ILE A 107 -19.13 10.99 -7.15
N ALA A 108 -19.10 10.14 -8.19
CA ALA A 108 -19.88 10.32 -9.41
C ALA A 108 -21.39 10.22 -9.16
N SER A 109 -21.81 9.33 -8.26
CA SER A 109 -23.20 9.19 -7.79
C SER A 109 -23.61 10.30 -6.81
N ALA A 110 -22.64 10.90 -6.09
CA ALA A 110 -22.83 12.09 -5.27
C ALA A 110 -22.91 13.40 -6.07
N LYS A 111 -23.10 13.35 -7.41
CA LYS A 111 -23.41 14.54 -8.22
C LYS A 111 -24.52 15.35 -7.53
N PRO A 112 -24.36 16.68 -7.43
CA PRO A 112 -25.31 17.52 -6.76
C PRO A 112 -26.65 17.37 -7.47
N THR A 113 -27.70 17.03 -6.72
CA THR A 113 -29.05 17.38 -7.15
C THR A 113 -29.01 18.89 -7.37
N THR A 114 -28.92 19.32 -8.63
CA THR A 114 -29.37 20.65 -9.03
C THR A 114 -30.83 20.70 -8.60
N ARG A 115 -31.06 21.18 -7.38
CA ARG A 115 -32.33 21.75 -6.96
C ARG A 115 -32.64 22.78 -8.04
N THR A 116 -33.45 22.40 -9.02
CA THR A 116 -34.34 23.34 -9.67
C THR A 116 -35.10 23.99 -8.53
N GLN A 117 -34.65 25.19 -8.13
CA GLN A 117 -35.43 26.01 -7.22
C GLN A 117 -36.83 26.10 -7.84
N PRO A 118 -37.90 25.68 -7.14
CA PRO A 118 -39.22 26.09 -7.55
C PRO A 118 -39.20 27.62 -7.46
N THR A 119 -39.36 28.28 -8.60
CA THR A 119 -39.55 29.72 -8.70
C THR A 119 -40.86 30.05 -7.99
N TYR A 120 -40.82 30.22 -6.67
CA TYR A 120 -41.93 30.80 -5.93
C TYR A 120 -42.02 32.26 -6.34
N ARG A 121 -42.93 32.56 -7.26
CA ARG A 121 -43.41 33.92 -7.48
C ARG A 121 -44.12 34.36 -6.19
N PHE A 122 -43.45 35.16 -5.38
CA PHE A 122 -44.11 35.94 -4.34
C PHE A 122 -45.04 36.94 -5.01
N ASN A 123 -46.32 36.59 -5.14
CA ASN A 123 -47.36 37.61 -5.20
C ASN A 123 -47.51 38.14 -3.77
N THR A 124 -47.07 39.36 -3.54
CA THR A 124 -47.21 40.09 -2.27
C THR A 124 -48.68 40.14 -1.81
N PRO A 125 -49.01 39.69 -0.58
CA PRO A 125 -50.31 39.96 0.01
C PRO A 125 -50.22 41.21 0.90
N ASN A 126 -50.83 42.31 0.47
CA ASN A 126 -51.28 43.35 1.39
C ASN A 126 -52.36 42.76 2.29
N HIS A 127 -52.08 42.49 3.56
CA HIS A 127 -52.97 42.83 4.68
C HIS A 127 -52.32 42.47 6.02
N TYR A 128 -52.38 43.46 6.91
CA TYR A 128 -51.88 43.46 8.27
C TYR A 128 -52.57 42.39 9.12
N LEU A 129 -51.82 41.81 10.06
CA LEU A 129 -52.39 41.02 11.15
C LEU A 129 -52.15 41.83 12.42
N ASP A 130 -53.23 42.45 12.90
CA ASP A 130 -53.33 43.17 14.17
C ASP A 130 -52.90 42.27 15.33
N LEU A 131 -51.94 42.76 16.12
CA LEU A 131 -51.64 42.23 17.45
C LEU A 131 -52.44 43.05 18.46
N HIS A 132 -53.56 42.50 18.92
CA HIS A 132 -54.24 43.01 20.11
C HIS A 132 -53.48 42.59 21.38
N LEU A 133 -53.20 43.58 22.23
CA LEU A 133 -52.99 43.47 23.68
C LEU A 133 -54.29 43.12 24.38
#